data_AF-A0A2T0U1V3-F1
#
_entry.id   AF-A0A2T0U1V3-F1
#
_cell.length_a   1.000
_cell.length_b   1.000
_cell.length_c   1.000
_cell.angle_alpha   90.00
_cell.angle_beta   90.00
_cell.angle_gamma   90.00
#
_symmetry.space_group_name_H-M   'P 1'
#
loop_
_entity.id
_entity.type
_entity.pdbx_description
1 polymer ?
#
loop_
_entity_poly.entity_id
_entity_poly.type
_entity_poly.pdbx_seq_one_letter_code
_entity_poly.pdbx_strand_id
1 'polypeptide(L)'
;MDGALVNVGAPADPLSVTAVSLIGGRRTSAGSMIGGIAATQEMLDFCAERGIGAEVAVIPADRVDEAHERVLASDVRYRFVIDTATLR
;
A
#
# COMPACT_ATOMS: atom_id res chain seq x y z
N MET A 1 5.36 7.57 -24.64
CA MET A 1 3.97 7.97 -24.92
C MET A 1 3.06 7.15 -24.02
N ASP A 2 1.90 7.68 -23.62
CA ASP A 2 0.80 6.93 -22.97
C ASP A 2 1.07 6.35 -21.57
N GLY A 3 1.99 6.93 -20.81
CA GLY A 3 2.25 6.51 -19.42
C GLY A 3 1.11 6.89 -18.49
N ALA A 4 0.83 6.03 -17.49
CA ALA A 4 -0.12 6.31 -16.42
C ALA A 4 0.60 6.41 -15.07
N LEU A 5 0.32 7.48 -14.32
CA LEU A 5 0.61 7.58 -12.90
C LEU A 5 -0.66 7.25 -12.12
N VAL A 6 -0.62 6.19 -11.30
CA VAL A 6 -1.73 5.81 -10.42
C VAL A 6 -1.31 6.08 -8.98
N ASN A 7 -1.87 7.12 -8.37
CA ASN A 7 -1.59 7.45 -6.98
C ASN A 7 -2.47 6.60 -6.04
N VAL A 8 -1.81 5.85 -5.16
CA VAL A 8 -2.45 5.07 -4.08
C VAL A 8 -2.07 5.60 -2.69
N GLY A 9 -1.32 6.69 -2.62
CA GLY A 9 -1.00 7.40 -1.37
C GLY A 9 -2.03 8.47 -1.04
N ALA A 10 -2.09 8.86 0.24
CA ALA A 10 -2.94 9.93 0.75
C ALA A 10 -2.10 10.98 1.50
N PRO A 11 -1.34 11.82 0.80
CA PRO A 11 -0.57 12.89 1.43
C PRO A 11 -1.51 13.92 2.06
N ALA A 12 -1.07 14.52 3.17
CA ALA A 12 -1.82 15.59 3.84
C ALA A 12 -1.84 16.88 3.01
N ASP A 13 -0.75 17.16 2.29
CA ASP A 13 -0.65 18.33 1.41
C ASP A 13 -1.18 18.03 0.00
N PRO A 14 -1.75 19.03 -0.70
CA PRO A 14 -2.21 18.86 -2.07
C PRO A 14 -1.10 18.45 -3.04
N LEU A 15 -1.40 17.48 -3.91
CA LEU A 15 -0.52 17.12 -5.03
C LEU A 15 -0.71 18.12 -6.17
N SER A 16 0.38 18.75 -6.62
CA SER A 16 0.38 19.62 -7.79
C SER A 16 0.80 18.86 -9.05
N VAL A 17 0.14 19.16 -10.18
CA VAL A 17 0.44 18.54 -11.48
C VAL A 17 0.68 19.63 -12.51
N THR A 18 1.85 19.59 -13.16
CA THR A 18 2.20 20.51 -14.25
C THR A 18 1.59 20.02 -15.56
N ALA A 19 0.61 20.73 -16.13
CA ALA A 19 -0.12 20.30 -17.33
C ALA A 19 0.78 19.95 -18.53
N VAL A 20 1.85 20.72 -18.76
CA VAL A 20 2.81 20.48 -19.86
C VAL A 20 3.49 19.11 -19.74
N SER A 21 3.68 18.60 -18.51
CA SER A 21 4.28 17.28 -18.27
C SER A 21 3.36 16.13 -18.73
N LEU A 22 2.04 16.37 -18.84
CA LEU A 22 1.06 15.42 -19.35
C LEU A 22 0.90 15.52 -20.87
N ILE A 23 0.82 16.74 -21.41
CA ILE A 23 0.52 17.01 -22.83
C ILE A 23 1.56 16.37 -23.75
N GLY A 24 2.86 16.64 -23.53
CA GLY A 24 3.92 16.21 -24.44
C GLY A 24 4.06 14.69 -24.57
N GLY A 25 3.56 13.93 -23.59
CA GLY A 25 3.62 12.47 -23.58
C GLY A 25 2.27 11.77 -23.70
N ARG A 26 1.15 12.52 -23.80
CA ARG A 26 -0.23 12.01 -23.67
C ARG A 26 -0.40 11.12 -22.43
N ARG A 27 0.02 11.63 -21.27
CA ARG A 27 0.04 10.86 -20.01
C ARG A 27 -1.27 11.00 -19.25
N THR A 28 -1.59 9.97 -18.47
CA THR A 28 -2.77 9.90 -17.59
C THR A 28 -2.34 10.00 -16.12
N SER A 29 -3.14 10.70 -15.31
CA SER A 29 -3.05 10.70 -13.86
C SER A 29 -4.36 10.16 -13.28
N ALA A 30 -4.29 9.13 -12.45
CA ALA A 30 -5.44 8.47 -11.85
C ALA A 30 -5.18 8.14 -10.37
N GLY A 31 -6.22 7.71 -9.66
CA GLY A 31 -6.12 7.25 -8.27
C GLY A 31 -6.94 6.00 -8.02
N SER A 32 -6.58 5.25 -6.98
CA SER A 32 -7.32 4.09 -6.48
C SER A 32 -7.08 3.93 -4.99
N MET A 33 -8.09 3.48 -4.24
CA MET A 33 -8.01 3.31 -2.78
C MET A 33 -7.97 1.83 -2.38
N ILE A 34 -8.98 1.06 -2.81
CA ILE A 34 -9.07 -0.39 -2.61
C ILE A 34 -9.80 -1.04 -3.79
N GLY A 35 -9.69 -2.36 -3.92
CA GLY A 35 -10.52 -3.16 -4.82
C GLY A 35 -11.85 -3.56 -4.18
N GLY A 36 -12.86 -3.88 -5.01
CA GLY A 36 -14.08 -4.54 -4.55
C GLY A 36 -13.84 -6.00 -4.12
N ILE A 37 -14.88 -6.66 -3.61
CA ILE A 37 -14.78 -8.05 -3.11
C ILE A 37 -14.29 -9.00 -4.22
N ALA A 38 -14.91 -8.96 -5.41
CA ALA A 38 -14.52 -9.83 -6.52
C ALA A 38 -13.06 -9.60 -6.96
N ALA A 39 -12.65 -8.34 -7.14
CA ALA A 39 -11.28 -8.00 -7.50
C ALA A 39 -10.26 -8.41 -6.42
N THR A 40 -10.65 -8.33 -5.14
CA THR A 40 -9.81 -8.81 -4.03
C THR A 40 -9.63 -10.33 -4.10
N GLN A 41 -10.68 -11.08 -4.43
CA GLN A 41 -10.57 -12.53 -4.61
C GLN A 41 -9.63 -12.88 -5.77
N GLU A 42 -9.79 -12.24 -6.92
CA GLU A 42 -8.89 -12.43 -8.08
C GLU A 42 -7.43 -12.13 -7.72
N MET A 43 -7.18 -11.08 -6.93
CA MET A 43 -5.85 -10.74 -6.44
C MET A 43 -5.27 -11.81 -5.51
N LEU A 44 -6.08 -12.34 -4.58
CA LEU A 44 -5.65 -13.41 -3.67
C LEU A 44 -5.31 -14.70 -4.43
N ASP A 45 -6.16 -15.10 -5.37
CA ASP A 45 -5.95 -16.29 -6.20
C ASP A 45 -4.65 -16.15 -7.01
N PHE A 46 -4.45 -15.00 -7.65
CA PHE A 46 -3.21 -14.69 -8.37
C PHE A 46 -1.98 -14.73 -7.45
N CYS A 47 -2.07 -14.18 -6.23
CA CYS A 47 -0.97 -14.22 -5.28
C CYS A 47 -0.62 -15.65 -4.86
N ALA A 48 -1.63 -16.48 -4.61
CA ALA A 48 -1.45 -17.88 -4.25
C ALA A 48 -0.79 -18.68 -5.39
N GLU A 49 -1.25 -18.51 -6.63
CA GLU A 49 -0.68 -19.18 -7.81
C GLU A 49 0.78 -18.80 -8.07
N ARG A 50 1.17 -17.56 -7.72
CA ARG A 50 2.49 -17.02 -8.00
C ARG A 50 3.44 -17.00 -6.80
N GLY A 51 2.98 -17.43 -5.63
CA GLY A 51 3.75 -17.38 -4.40
C GLY A 51 4.08 -15.95 -3.95
N ILE A 52 3.17 -15.00 -4.17
CA ILE A 52 3.33 -13.60 -3.77
C ILE A 52 2.80 -13.44 -2.34
N GLY A 53 3.65 -12.97 -1.45
CA GLY A 53 3.30 -12.63 -0.07
C GLY A 53 4.00 -11.36 0.39
N ALA A 54 3.53 -10.79 1.50
CA ALA A 54 4.19 -9.66 2.13
C ALA A 54 5.40 -10.12 2.96
N GLU A 55 6.45 -9.30 3.01
CA GLU A 55 7.50 -9.42 4.02
C GLU A 55 7.02 -8.73 5.31
N VAL A 56 6.90 -9.53 6.37
CA VAL A 56 6.24 -9.13 7.61
C VAL A 56 7.15 -9.29 8.82
N ALA A 57 7.01 -8.38 9.77
CA ALA A 57 7.49 -8.53 11.14
C ALA A 57 6.29 -8.80 12.04
N VAL A 58 6.21 -10.01 12.59
CA VAL A 58 5.12 -10.37 13.51
C VAL A 58 5.41 -9.82 14.90
N ILE A 59 4.42 -9.17 15.51
CA ILE A 59 4.51 -8.62 16.86
C ILE A 59 3.37 -9.16 17.74
N PRO A 60 3.59 -9.32 19.05
CA PRO A 60 2.49 -9.52 19.99
C PRO A 60 1.64 -8.24 20.13
N ALA A 61 0.38 -8.40 20.51
CA ALA A 61 -0.58 -7.31 20.59
C ALA A 61 -0.22 -6.24 21.62
N ASP A 62 0.49 -6.60 22.70
CA ASP A 62 0.96 -5.67 23.74
C ASP A 62 2.11 -4.75 23.26
N ARG A 63 2.61 -4.95 22.03
CA ARG A 63 3.66 -4.12 21.41
C ARG A 63 3.13 -3.20 20.31
N VAL A 64 1.82 -3.03 20.17
CA VAL A 64 1.22 -2.20 19.12
C VAL A 64 1.72 -0.75 19.13
N ASP A 65 1.88 -0.15 20.32
CA ASP A 65 2.34 1.24 20.45
C ASP A 65 3.79 1.40 19.97
N GLU A 66 4.67 0.48 20.37
CA GLU A 66 6.06 0.46 19.91
C GLU A 66 6.15 0.28 18.40
N ALA A 67 5.36 -0.64 17.84
CA ALA A 67 5.30 -0.85 16.39
C ALA A 67 4.75 0.38 15.65
N HIS A 68 3.80 1.10 16.23
CA HIS A 68 3.27 2.34 15.65
C HIS A 68 4.34 3.43 15.54
N GLU A 69 5.12 3.68 16.60
CA GLU A 69 6.24 4.63 16.56
C GLU A 69 7.27 4.26 15.48
N ARG A 70 7.55 2.96 15.33
CA ARG A 70 8.45 2.46 14.28
C ARG A 70 7.88 2.64 12.87
N VAL A 71 6.55 2.51 12.68
CA VAL A 71 5.90 2.84 11.40
C VAL A 71 6.09 4.30 11.04
N LEU A 72 5.90 5.23 12.00
CA LEU A 72 6.13 6.66 11.78
C LEU A 72 7.59 6.96 11.41
N ALA A 73 8.53 6.27 12.03
CA ALA A 73 9.96 6.38 11.73
C ALA A 73 10.38 5.63 10.45
N SER A 74 9.46 4.94 9.76
CA SER A 74 9.76 4.01 8.65
C SER A 74 10.75 2.89 9.01
N ASP A 75 10.83 2.52 10.29
CA ASP A 75 11.70 1.48 10.85
C ASP A 75 11.02 0.09 10.82
N VAL A 76 10.64 -0.35 9.62
CA VAL A 76 10.13 -1.69 9.35
C VAL A 76 10.32 -2.06 7.89
N ARG A 77 10.58 -3.35 7.62
CA ARG A 77 10.63 -3.90 6.27
C ARG A 77 9.68 -5.10 6.17
N TYR A 78 8.49 -5.00 5.56
CA TYR A 78 7.79 -3.79 5.10
C TYR A 78 6.47 -3.52 5.87
N ARG A 79 5.97 -4.51 6.62
CA ARG A 79 4.72 -4.41 7.39
C ARG A 79 4.84 -5.10 8.74
N PHE A 80 4.24 -4.52 9.77
CA PHE A 80 3.95 -5.27 11.00
C PHE A 80 2.66 -6.06 10.83
N VAL A 81 2.62 -7.26 11.42
CA VAL A 81 1.40 -8.07 11.56
C VAL A 81 1.24 -8.41 13.03
N ILE A 82 0.08 -8.12 13.60
CA ILE A 82 -0.23 -8.46 15.00
C ILE A 82 -0.62 -9.93 15.06
N ASP A 83 0.05 -10.69 15.92
CA ASP A 83 -0.38 -12.05 16.25
C ASP A 83 -1.61 -12.00 17.16
N THR A 84 -2.77 -12.28 16.60
CA THR A 84 -4.05 -12.21 17.31
C THR A 84 -4.18 -13.26 18.41
N ALA A 85 -3.36 -14.32 18.42
CA ALA A 85 -3.35 -15.29 19.52
C ALA A 85 -2.81 -14.68 20.83
N THR A 86 -2.17 -13.51 20.76
CA THR A 86 -1.63 -12.79 21.92
C THR A 86 -2.61 -11.77 22.53
N LEU A 87 -3.78 -11.56 21.89
CA LEU A 87 -4.88 -10.79 22.44
C LEU A 87 -5.50 -11.59 23.60
N ARG A 88 -5.17 -11.23 24.84
CA ARG A 88 -5.78 -11.78 26.05
C ARG A 88 -6.86 -10.86 26.60
#